data_AF-A0A0D2SJN4-F1
#
_entry.id   AF-A0A0D2SJN4-F1
#
_cell.length_a   1.000
_cell.length_b   1.000
_cell.length_c   1.000
_cell.angle_alpha   90.00
_cell.angle_beta   90.00
_cell.angle_gamma   90.00
#
_symmetry.space_group_name_H-M   'P 1'
#
loop_
_entity.id
_entity.type
_entity.pdbx_description
1 polymer ?
#
loop_
_entity_poly.entity_id
_entity_poly.type
_entity_poly.pdbx_seq_one_letter_code
_entity_poly.pdbx_strand_id
1 'polypeptide(L)'
;MWTTQASVRPPQRLYKVLRMGNIETIFSSSIATVFFYGLITTPIELFGPTRYQWDQGYFQQEIYRRVSVGLAENQSLSEAWSKIPEKLAFYDYIGNNPAKGGLFRVGSIDHGDGIALGDGRKLFVCHMPTFFVTFPIVLVDGDGIVRADVPFRRAESKYSIEQVGVTIEFYGGELNGVSYSDPATVKKYARRAQLGEIFELDRATLKFDGVFCSSLRGWFTFRHALFALLFFFRHIWHGARTLFRDVFAGIDPDLDAQVEFGAFQKLGDPTTRRQVV
;
A
#
# COMPACT_ATOMS: atom_id res chain seq x y z
N MET A 1 16.76 33.07 -9.63
CA MET A 1 16.67 32.76 -8.18
C MET A 1 18.04 32.78 -7.51
N TRP A 2 19.02 32.02 -8.00
CA TRP A 2 20.39 31.99 -7.46
C TRP A 2 21.13 33.34 -7.50
N THR A 3 21.01 34.09 -8.59
CA THR A 3 21.61 35.43 -8.74
C THR A 3 21.06 36.43 -7.73
N THR A 4 19.76 36.39 -7.45
CA THR A 4 19.11 37.29 -6.49
C THR A 4 19.57 37.05 -5.05
N GLN A 5 19.74 35.78 -4.64
CA GLN A 5 20.21 35.44 -3.28
C GLN A 5 21.68 35.81 -3.06
N ALA A 6 22.53 35.71 -4.08
CA ALA A 6 23.93 36.11 -4.00
C ALA A 6 24.12 37.64 -3.95
N SER A 7 23.23 38.39 -4.58
CA SER A 7 23.37 39.86 -4.73
C SER A 7 22.61 40.67 -3.69
N VAL A 8 21.71 40.08 -2.89
CA VAL A 8 20.83 40.81 -1.95
C VAL A 8 20.98 40.25 -0.54
N ARG A 9 21.32 41.11 0.43
CA ARG A 9 21.37 40.74 1.86
C ARG A 9 19.95 40.58 2.44
N PRO A 10 19.74 39.70 3.43
CA PRO A 10 18.44 39.55 4.08
C PRO A 10 17.98 40.84 4.76
N PRO A 11 16.68 41.19 4.68
CA PRO A 11 16.10 42.28 5.46
C PRO A 11 16.33 42.08 6.97
N GLN A 12 16.67 43.13 7.69
CA GLN A 12 17.01 43.07 9.12
C GLN A 12 15.92 42.40 9.98
N ARG A 13 14.64 42.68 9.68
CA ARG A 13 13.51 42.06 10.38
C ARG A 13 13.50 40.54 10.22
N LEU A 14 13.70 40.04 9.00
CA LEU A 14 13.74 38.60 8.72
C LEU A 14 14.98 37.95 9.34
N TYR A 15 16.13 38.62 9.27
CA TYR A 15 17.37 38.14 9.88
C TYR A 15 17.20 37.91 11.39
N LYS A 16 16.55 38.83 12.09
CA LYS A 16 16.29 38.74 13.54
C LYS A 16 15.23 37.68 13.87
N VAL A 17 14.07 37.71 13.21
CA VAL A 17 12.95 36.81 13.51
C VAL A 17 13.30 35.36 13.23
N LEU A 18 13.98 35.08 12.13
CA LEU A 18 14.38 33.72 11.74
C LEU A 18 15.74 33.31 12.33
N ARG A 19 16.33 34.11 13.22
CA ARG A 19 17.64 33.82 13.84
C ARG A 19 18.69 33.40 12.80
N MET A 20 18.79 34.12 11.67
CA MET A 20 19.63 33.71 10.52
C MET A 20 21.14 33.59 10.82
N GLY A 21 21.61 34.13 11.95
CA GLY A 21 22.97 33.90 12.45
C GLY A 21 23.19 32.55 13.14
N ASN A 22 22.14 31.76 13.37
CA ASN A 22 22.19 30.43 13.96
C ASN A 22 21.99 29.35 12.88
N ILE A 23 22.97 28.48 12.68
CA ILE A 23 22.88 27.39 11.68
C ILE A 23 21.73 26.41 11.96
N GLU A 24 21.30 26.27 13.21
CA GLU A 24 20.18 25.38 13.58
C GLU A 24 18.86 25.83 12.94
N THR A 25 18.71 27.11 12.56
CA THR A 25 17.54 27.56 11.80
C THR A 25 17.48 26.95 10.42
N ILE A 26 18.64 26.83 9.74
CA ILE A 26 18.73 26.21 8.42
C ILE A 26 18.47 24.72 8.56
N PHE A 27 18.97 24.10 9.63
CA PHE A 27 18.72 22.70 9.90
C PHE A 27 17.23 22.42 10.10
N SER A 28 16.54 23.20 10.95
CA SER A 28 15.10 23.08 11.17
C SER A 28 14.31 23.28 9.87
N SER A 29 14.56 24.35 9.11
CA SER A 29 13.84 24.61 7.85
C SER A 29 14.12 23.56 6.76
N SER A 30 15.35 23.04 6.69
CA SER A 30 15.72 22.01 5.72
C SER A 30 15.04 20.69 6.03
N ILE A 31 14.96 20.30 7.32
CA ILE A 31 14.19 19.11 7.73
C ILE A 31 12.72 19.27 7.34
N ALA A 32 12.14 20.46 7.53
CA ALA A 32 10.79 20.76 7.08
C ALA A 32 10.58 20.45 5.60
N THR A 33 11.45 20.97 4.75
CA THR A 33 11.39 20.69 3.32
C THR A 33 11.51 19.19 3.01
N VAL A 34 12.44 18.48 3.66
CA VAL A 34 12.70 17.05 3.40
C VAL A 34 11.48 16.18 3.68
N PHE A 35 10.75 16.40 4.78
CA PHE A 35 9.60 15.55 5.08
C PHE A 35 8.35 15.87 4.24
N PHE A 36 8.31 17.03 3.59
CA PHE A 36 7.21 17.43 2.71
C PHE A 36 7.36 16.92 1.26
N TYR A 37 8.57 16.60 0.81
CA TYR A 37 8.78 16.14 -0.57
C TYR A 37 8.23 14.72 -0.80
N GLY A 38 7.25 14.61 -1.71
CA GLY A 38 6.65 13.36 -2.17
C GLY A 38 6.99 13.03 -3.63
N LEU A 39 7.07 11.74 -3.97
CA LEU A 39 7.36 11.26 -5.32
C LEU A 39 6.06 11.02 -6.11
N ILE A 40 5.90 11.66 -7.28
CA ILE A 40 4.73 11.51 -8.18
C ILE A 40 4.93 10.36 -9.20
N THR A 41 6.14 9.84 -9.37
CA THR A 41 6.49 8.92 -10.46
C THR A 41 6.75 7.49 -9.98
N THR A 42 5.69 6.70 -9.75
CA THR A 42 5.82 5.28 -9.34
C THR A 42 5.11 4.31 -10.29
N PRO A 43 5.63 4.10 -11.52
CA PRO A 43 5.00 3.21 -12.49
C PRO A 43 4.93 1.76 -12.00
N ILE A 44 3.86 1.05 -12.37
CA ILE A 44 3.61 -0.32 -11.90
C ILE A 44 4.61 -1.34 -12.43
N GLU A 45 5.27 -1.06 -13.55
CA GLU A 45 6.27 -1.95 -14.14
C GLU A 45 7.58 -1.95 -13.34
N LEU A 46 7.86 -0.88 -12.59
CA LEU A 46 9.06 -0.78 -11.76
C LEU A 46 8.79 -1.07 -10.28
N PHE A 47 7.60 -0.71 -9.79
CA PHE A 47 7.26 -0.80 -8.36
C PHE A 47 6.21 -1.88 -8.03
N GLY A 48 5.65 -2.54 -9.04
CA GLY A 48 4.49 -3.43 -8.89
C GLY A 48 3.16 -2.66 -8.83
N PRO A 49 2.03 -3.39 -8.88
CA PRO A 49 0.70 -2.80 -8.82
C PRO A 49 0.40 -2.17 -7.45
N THR A 50 -0.73 -1.48 -7.36
CA THR A 50 -1.23 -0.89 -6.11
C THR A 50 -2.32 -1.75 -5.51
N ARG A 51 -2.53 -1.66 -4.19
CA ARG A 51 -3.66 -2.33 -3.53
C ARG A 51 -5.02 -1.91 -4.09
N TYR A 52 -5.15 -0.68 -4.56
CA TYR A 52 -6.41 -0.14 -5.07
C TYR A 52 -6.82 -0.81 -6.38
N GLN A 53 -5.85 -1.22 -7.20
CA GLN A 53 -6.12 -1.98 -8.42
C GLN A 53 -6.71 -3.36 -8.12
N TRP A 54 -6.29 -4.01 -7.02
CA TRP A 54 -6.91 -5.24 -6.55
C TRP A 54 -8.30 -4.97 -5.93
N ASP A 55 -8.38 -4.02 -5.00
CA ASP A 55 -9.61 -3.70 -4.26
C ASP A 55 -10.77 -3.27 -5.20
N GLN A 56 -10.46 -2.69 -6.36
CA GLN A 56 -11.43 -2.27 -7.38
C GLN A 56 -11.60 -3.26 -8.54
N GLY A 57 -10.84 -4.36 -8.58
CA GLY A 57 -10.85 -5.31 -9.70
C GLY A 57 -10.40 -4.69 -11.03
N TYR A 58 -9.44 -3.77 -11.01
CA TYR A 58 -9.01 -2.99 -12.18
C TYR A 58 -8.52 -3.87 -13.33
N PHE A 59 -7.62 -4.82 -13.06
CA PHE A 59 -7.09 -5.72 -14.09
C PHE A 59 -8.12 -6.77 -14.51
N GLN A 60 -8.87 -7.30 -13.56
CA GLN A 60 -10.00 -8.19 -13.82
C GLN A 60 -11.01 -7.58 -14.82
N GLN A 61 -11.39 -6.31 -14.64
CA GLN A 61 -12.30 -5.61 -15.55
C GLN A 61 -11.72 -5.48 -16.96
N GLU A 62 -10.43 -5.15 -17.10
CA GLU A 62 -9.78 -5.07 -18.42
C GLU A 62 -9.67 -6.45 -19.09
N ILE A 63 -9.41 -7.51 -18.33
CA ILE A 63 -9.41 -8.89 -18.83
C ILE A 63 -10.80 -9.24 -19.36
N TYR A 64 -11.86 -9.03 -18.57
CA TYR A 64 -13.22 -9.32 -19.01
C TYR A 64 -13.62 -8.49 -20.23
N ARG A 65 -13.26 -7.20 -20.28
CA ARG A 65 -13.53 -6.35 -21.44
C ARG A 65 -12.91 -6.94 -22.72
N ARG A 66 -11.65 -7.39 -22.67
CA ARG A 66 -10.97 -8.00 -23.82
C ARG A 66 -11.59 -9.33 -24.23
N VAL A 67 -11.93 -10.18 -23.27
CA VAL A 67 -12.61 -11.47 -23.54
C VAL A 67 -13.97 -11.22 -24.16
N SER A 68 -14.77 -10.28 -23.64
CA SER A 68 -16.08 -9.92 -24.20
C SER A 68 -15.99 -9.40 -25.62
N VAL A 69 -14.94 -8.62 -25.96
CA VAL A 69 -14.68 -8.19 -27.34
C VAL A 69 -14.39 -9.39 -28.25
N GLY A 70 -13.52 -10.32 -27.82
CA GLY A 70 -13.23 -11.53 -28.60
C GLY A 70 -14.48 -12.39 -28.85
N LEU A 71 -15.34 -12.54 -27.83
CA LEU A 71 -16.61 -13.25 -27.97
C LEU A 71 -17.58 -12.54 -28.93
N ALA A 72 -17.64 -11.20 -28.90
CA ALA A 72 -18.46 -10.42 -29.84
C ALA A 72 -17.96 -10.54 -31.29
N GLU A 73 -16.68 -10.84 -31.50
CA GLU A 73 -16.07 -11.15 -32.79
C GLU A 73 -16.27 -12.62 -33.21
N ASN A 74 -17.18 -13.36 -32.56
CA ASN A 74 -17.46 -14.78 -32.79
C ASN A 74 -16.28 -15.73 -32.53
N GLN A 75 -15.33 -15.35 -31.68
CA GLN A 75 -14.27 -16.25 -31.23
C GLN A 75 -14.83 -17.21 -30.17
N SER A 76 -14.28 -18.41 -30.12
CA SER A 76 -14.56 -19.34 -29.01
C SER A 76 -14.01 -18.80 -27.69
N LEU A 77 -14.53 -19.28 -26.55
CA LEU A 77 -14.00 -18.95 -25.22
C LEU A 77 -12.50 -19.24 -25.13
N SER A 78 -12.09 -20.41 -25.62
CA SER A 78 -10.69 -20.83 -25.67
C SER A 78 -9.80 -19.82 -26.42
N GLU A 79 -10.22 -19.37 -27.61
CA GLU A 79 -9.48 -18.39 -28.41
C GLU A 79 -9.44 -17.02 -27.75
N ALA A 80 -10.57 -16.53 -27.22
CA ALA A 80 -10.66 -15.24 -26.57
C ALA A 80 -9.76 -15.16 -25.32
N TRP A 81 -9.77 -16.21 -24.49
CA TRP A 81 -8.91 -16.30 -23.30
C TRP A 81 -7.43 -16.51 -23.64
N SER A 82 -7.13 -17.22 -24.73
CA SER A 82 -5.75 -17.42 -25.20
C SER A 82 -5.09 -16.12 -25.70
N LYS A 83 -5.88 -15.12 -26.13
CA LYS A 83 -5.37 -13.81 -26.55
C LYS A 83 -5.04 -12.85 -25.39
N ILE A 84 -5.42 -13.18 -24.16
CA ILE A 84 -5.11 -12.32 -23.01
C ILE A 84 -3.60 -12.40 -22.70
N PRO A 85 -2.89 -11.26 -22.58
CA PRO A 85 -1.46 -11.28 -22.26
C PRO A 85 -1.19 -11.82 -20.85
N GLU A 86 -0.16 -12.66 -20.70
CA GLU A 86 0.25 -13.23 -19.41
C GLU A 86 0.60 -12.15 -18.39
N LYS A 87 1.32 -11.11 -18.82
CA LYS A 87 1.64 -9.97 -17.95
C LYS A 87 0.38 -9.31 -17.36
N LEU A 88 -0.70 -9.23 -18.15
CA LEU A 88 -1.96 -8.63 -17.68
C LEU A 88 -2.63 -9.53 -16.64
N ALA A 89 -2.70 -10.84 -16.91
CA ALA A 89 -3.23 -11.81 -15.96
C ALA A 89 -2.41 -11.85 -14.67
N PHE A 90 -1.08 -11.70 -14.76
CA PHE A 90 -0.21 -11.70 -13.59
C PHE A 90 -0.46 -10.49 -12.69
N TYR A 91 -0.90 -9.36 -13.24
CA TYR A 91 -1.35 -8.24 -12.42
C TYR A 91 -2.68 -8.50 -11.68
N ASP A 92 -3.52 -9.42 -12.17
CA ASP A 92 -4.78 -9.86 -11.52
C ASP A 92 -4.56 -11.03 -10.55
N TYR A 93 -3.43 -11.02 -9.83
CA TYR A 93 -3.09 -12.01 -8.81
C TYR A 93 -2.69 -11.32 -7.50
N ILE A 94 -3.29 -11.76 -6.39
CA ILE A 94 -3.18 -11.09 -5.09
C ILE A 94 -1.78 -11.15 -4.48
N GLY A 95 -0.93 -12.10 -4.89
CA GLY A 95 0.47 -12.16 -4.44
C GLY A 95 1.27 -10.93 -4.86
N ASN A 96 0.85 -10.25 -5.94
CA ASN A 96 1.44 -8.99 -6.39
C ASN A 96 0.89 -7.76 -5.66
N ASN A 97 -0.13 -7.91 -4.81
CA ASN A 97 -0.69 -6.82 -4.03
C ASN A 97 0.28 -6.42 -2.90
N PRO A 98 0.79 -5.17 -2.87
CA PRO A 98 1.75 -4.72 -1.86
C PRO A 98 1.20 -4.75 -0.43
N ALA A 99 -0.11 -4.91 -0.24
CA ALA A 99 -0.77 -4.95 1.06
C ALA A 99 -0.95 -6.38 1.63
N LYS A 100 -0.25 -7.39 1.09
CA LYS A 100 -0.27 -8.78 1.61
C LYS A 100 1.00 -9.23 2.35
N GLY A 101 2.02 -8.39 2.40
CA GLY A 101 3.26 -8.69 3.13
C GLY A 101 3.14 -8.65 4.65
N GLY A 102 4.28 -8.81 5.32
CA GLY A 102 4.41 -8.65 6.77
C GLY A 102 5.73 -7.96 7.13
N LEU A 103 5.78 -7.24 8.26
CA LEU A 103 6.93 -6.41 8.65
C LEU A 103 8.24 -7.20 8.79
N PHE A 104 8.16 -8.47 9.22
CA PHE A 104 9.33 -9.33 9.41
C PHE A 104 9.47 -10.41 8.34
N ARG A 105 8.69 -10.31 7.26
CA ARG A 105 8.83 -11.18 6.08
C ARG A 105 9.80 -10.51 5.13
N VAL A 106 11.07 -10.86 5.29
CA VAL A 106 12.18 -10.24 4.57
C VAL A 106 12.46 -11.05 3.31
N GLY A 107 12.73 -10.36 2.20
CA GLY A 107 13.11 -11.00 0.94
C GLY A 107 12.32 -10.47 -0.25
N SER A 108 12.51 -11.12 -1.39
CA SER A 108 11.72 -10.89 -2.60
C SER A 108 10.32 -11.49 -2.46
N ILE A 109 9.42 -11.09 -3.36
CA ILE A 109 8.10 -11.72 -3.50
C ILE A 109 8.28 -13.21 -3.83
N ASP A 110 9.23 -13.54 -4.71
CA ASP A 110 9.55 -14.90 -5.14
C ASP A 110 9.94 -15.85 -3.99
N HIS A 111 10.50 -15.33 -2.90
CA HIS A 111 10.79 -16.16 -1.71
C HIS A 111 9.50 -16.58 -0.99
N GLY A 112 8.48 -15.75 -1.07
CA GLY A 112 7.20 -15.92 -0.41
C GLY A 112 6.27 -16.89 -1.14
N ASP A 113 5.91 -16.58 -2.39
CA ASP A 113 4.96 -17.39 -3.17
C ASP A 113 5.60 -18.35 -4.20
N GLY A 114 6.84 -18.08 -4.60
CA GLY A 114 7.62 -18.85 -5.57
C GLY A 114 7.88 -18.06 -6.85
N ILE A 115 8.77 -18.54 -7.70
CA ILE A 115 9.03 -17.90 -9.00
C ILE A 115 7.89 -18.28 -9.94
N ALA A 116 7.19 -17.28 -10.49
CA ALA A 116 6.16 -17.55 -11.48
C ALA A 116 6.76 -18.20 -12.73
N LEU A 117 6.41 -19.47 -12.95
CA LEU A 117 6.59 -20.14 -14.22
C LEU A 117 5.32 -19.84 -15.05
N GLY A 118 5.48 -19.63 -16.35
CA GLY A 118 4.35 -19.31 -17.22
C GLY A 118 3.19 -20.30 -17.07
N ASP A 119 2.00 -19.80 -17.41
CA ASP A 119 0.71 -20.47 -17.49
C ASP A 119 -0.10 -20.80 -16.20
N GLY A 120 -1.17 -20.02 -16.06
CA GLY A 120 -2.48 -20.55 -15.70
C GLY A 120 -3.54 -19.45 -15.53
N ARG A 121 -4.81 -19.80 -15.81
CA ARG A 121 -6.04 -18.98 -15.73
C ARG A 121 -7.26 -19.90 -15.80
N LYS A 122 -8.51 -19.61 -15.42
CA LYS A 122 -9.14 -18.87 -14.30
C LYS A 122 -10.36 -19.73 -13.87
N LEU A 123 -10.84 -19.60 -12.63
CA LEU A 123 -12.20 -19.99 -12.19
C LEU A 123 -12.87 -18.78 -11.51
N PHE A 124 -14.19 -18.72 -11.49
CA PHE A 124 -14.92 -17.69 -10.74
C PHE A 124 -15.05 -18.11 -9.28
N VAL A 125 -14.26 -17.48 -8.40
CA VAL A 125 -14.35 -17.64 -6.94
C VAL A 125 -14.39 -16.25 -6.31
N CYS A 126 -15.08 -16.10 -5.19
CA CYS A 126 -15.04 -14.85 -4.42
C CYS A 126 -13.58 -14.51 -4.07
N HIS A 127 -13.05 -13.42 -4.65
CA HIS A 127 -11.68 -12.98 -4.44
C HIS A 127 -11.42 -12.64 -2.98
N MET A 128 -10.25 -13.01 -2.46
CA MET A 128 -9.85 -12.66 -1.11
C MET A 128 -9.67 -11.14 -0.97
N PRO A 129 -10.38 -10.46 -0.06
CA PRO A 129 -10.14 -9.05 0.21
C PRO A 129 -8.75 -8.82 0.82
N THR A 130 -8.20 -7.62 0.66
CA THR A 130 -6.85 -7.26 1.13
C THR A 130 -6.63 -7.52 2.62
N PHE A 131 -7.62 -7.29 3.47
CA PHE A 131 -7.49 -7.41 4.93
C PHE A 131 -7.24 -8.84 5.44
N PHE A 132 -7.76 -9.86 4.74
CA PHE A 132 -7.76 -11.23 5.24
C PHE A 132 -6.44 -11.95 5.00
N VAL A 133 -5.98 -12.70 6.00
CA VAL A 133 -4.86 -13.67 5.85
C VAL A 133 -5.39 -15.00 5.34
N THR A 134 -6.53 -15.44 5.87
CA THR A 134 -7.28 -16.62 5.43
C THR A 134 -8.70 -16.19 5.09
N PHE A 135 -9.27 -16.76 4.03
CA PHE A 135 -10.62 -16.43 3.58
C PHE A 135 -11.35 -17.73 3.18
N PRO A 136 -12.64 -17.89 3.49
CA PRO A 136 -13.37 -19.11 3.13
C PRO A 136 -13.61 -19.21 1.62
N ILE A 137 -13.73 -20.44 1.13
CA ILE A 137 -14.07 -20.69 -0.28
C ILE A 137 -15.59 -20.72 -0.41
N VAL A 138 -16.11 -19.70 -1.09
CA VAL A 138 -17.53 -19.55 -1.39
C VAL A 138 -17.68 -19.25 -2.88
N LEU A 139 -18.54 -20.00 -3.54
CA LEU A 139 -18.90 -19.87 -4.95
C LEU A 139 -20.30 -19.26 -5.03
N VAL A 140 -20.41 -18.18 -5.79
CA VAL A 140 -21.64 -17.42 -6.00
C VAL A 140 -22.01 -17.44 -7.47
N ASP A 141 -23.30 -17.34 -7.77
CA ASP A 141 -23.78 -17.12 -9.13
C ASP A 141 -23.73 -15.63 -9.54
N GLY A 142 -24.22 -15.32 -10.74
CA GLY A 142 -24.26 -13.96 -11.28
C GLY A 142 -25.12 -12.98 -10.49
N ASP A 143 -26.04 -13.48 -9.66
CA ASP A 143 -26.91 -12.68 -8.79
C ASP A 143 -26.33 -12.55 -7.36
N GLY A 144 -25.15 -13.11 -7.11
CA GLY A 144 -24.50 -13.09 -5.79
C GLY A 144 -25.05 -14.11 -4.81
N ILE A 145 -25.86 -15.08 -5.25
CA ILE A 145 -26.42 -16.14 -4.40
C ILE A 145 -25.39 -17.25 -4.24
N VAL A 146 -25.20 -17.74 -3.01
CA VAL A 146 -24.27 -18.84 -2.72
C VAL A 146 -24.79 -20.14 -3.33
N ARG A 147 -23.95 -20.79 -4.15
CA ARG A 147 -24.27 -22.06 -4.82
C ARG A 147 -23.42 -23.22 -4.35
N ALA A 148 -22.18 -22.97 -3.93
CA ALA A 148 -21.31 -23.99 -3.38
C ALA A 148 -20.28 -23.40 -2.41
N ASP A 149 -19.77 -24.23 -1.50
CA ASP A 149 -18.73 -23.86 -0.55
C ASP A 149 -17.77 -25.03 -0.24
N VAL A 150 -16.70 -24.71 0.48
CA VAL A 150 -15.87 -25.71 1.17
C VAL A 150 -16.19 -25.62 2.66
N PRO A 151 -17.07 -26.49 3.19
CA PRO A 151 -17.60 -26.36 4.54
C PRO A 151 -16.53 -26.68 5.59
N PHE A 152 -16.51 -25.91 6.67
CA PHE A 152 -15.66 -26.21 7.83
C PHE A 152 -16.20 -27.42 8.61
N ARG A 153 -17.48 -27.41 8.99
CA ARG A 153 -18.18 -28.55 9.59
C ARG A 153 -18.97 -29.29 8.52
N ARG A 154 -18.80 -30.61 8.44
CA ARG A 154 -19.42 -31.44 7.39
C ARG A 154 -20.79 -32.00 7.75
N ALA A 155 -21.15 -32.03 9.04
CA ALA A 155 -22.35 -32.72 9.53
C ALA A 155 -23.67 -32.23 8.92
N GLU A 156 -23.77 -30.92 8.64
CA GLU A 156 -24.97 -30.28 8.07
C GLU A 156 -24.65 -29.53 6.78
N SER A 157 -23.59 -29.93 6.05
CA SER A 157 -23.25 -29.28 4.78
C SER A 157 -24.35 -29.55 3.75
N LYS A 158 -24.78 -28.48 3.07
CA LYS A 158 -25.76 -28.50 1.98
C LYS A 158 -25.19 -28.02 0.65
N TYR A 159 -24.05 -27.34 0.69
CA TYR A 159 -23.42 -26.64 -0.43
C TYR A 159 -22.04 -27.20 -0.75
N SER A 160 -21.66 -28.36 -0.21
CA SER A 160 -20.35 -28.94 -0.52
C SER A 160 -20.20 -29.21 -2.02
N ILE A 161 -18.98 -29.02 -2.51
CA ILE A 161 -18.59 -29.34 -3.90
C ILE A 161 -19.08 -30.73 -4.34
N GLU A 162 -18.99 -31.73 -3.46
CA GLU A 162 -19.46 -33.09 -3.71
C GLU A 162 -20.98 -33.19 -3.91
N GLN A 163 -21.77 -32.51 -3.08
CA GLN A 163 -23.22 -32.57 -3.12
C GLN A 163 -23.78 -31.78 -4.32
N VAL A 164 -23.16 -30.65 -4.64
CA VAL A 164 -23.59 -29.78 -5.73
C VAL A 164 -23.11 -30.30 -7.09
N GLY A 165 -21.99 -31.05 -7.11
CA GLY A 165 -21.41 -31.58 -8.35
C GLY A 165 -20.71 -30.51 -9.18
N VAL A 166 -19.97 -29.61 -8.53
CA VAL A 166 -19.25 -28.53 -9.22
C VAL A 166 -18.12 -29.11 -10.07
N THR A 167 -18.09 -28.73 -11.34
CA THR A 167 -17.00 -29.04 -12.27
C THR A 167 -16.19 -27.77 -12.58
N ILE A 168 -14.98 -27.96 -13.08
CA ILE A 168 -14.11 -26.88 -13.53
C ILE A 168 -13.69 -27.16 -14.97
N GLU A 169 -13.62 -26.10 -15.78
CA GLU A 169 -13.13 -26.14 -17.15
C GLU A 169 -12.20 -24.95 -17.34
N PHE A 170 -11.06 -25.19 -17.98
CA PHE A 170 -10.02 -24.20 -18.17
C PHE A 170 -10.02 -23.69 -19.62
N TYR A 171 -9.84 -22.39 -19.79
CA TYR A 171 -9.73 -21.73 -21.09
C TYR A 171 -8.45 -20.89 -21.16
N GLY A 172 -7.65 -21.15 -22.18
CA GLY A 172 -6.32 -20.54 -22.37
C GLY A 172 -5.23 -21.08 -21.43
N GLY A 173 -3.97 -20.76 -21.75
CA GLY A 173 -2.79 -21.27 -21.04
C GLY A 173 -2.58 -22.77 -21.19
N GLU A 174 -1.76 -23.35 -20.30
CA GLU A 174 -1.34 -24.76 -20.36
C GLU A 174 -2.50 -25.76 -20.24
N LEU A 175 -3.48 -25.47 -19.38
CA LEU A 175 -4.62 -26.37 -19.11
C LEU A 175 -5.81 -26.15 -20.06
N ASN A 176 -5.60 -25.50 -21.21
CA ASN A 176 -6.70 -25.15 -22.12
C ASN A 176 -7.52 -26.36 -22.57
N GLY A 177 -8.85 -26.29 -22.39
CA GLY A 177 -9.79 -27.35 -22.76
C GLY A 177 -9.78 -28.55 -21.80
N VAL A 178 -9.01 -28.50 -20.72
CA VAL A 178 -9.03 -29.52 -19.67
C VAL A 178 -10.19 -29.24 -18.73
N SER A 179 -10.95 -30.28 -18.41
CA SER A 179 -11.99 -30.23 -17.39
C SER A 179 -11.74 -31.25 -16.29
N TYR A 180 -12.10 -30.87 -15.06
CA TYR A 180 -12.06 -31.77 -13.91
C TYR A 180 -13.43 -31.76 -13.22
N SER A 181 -13.85 -32.95 -12.80
CA SER A 181 -15.06 -33.18 -12.01
C SER A 181 -14.75 -33.79 -10.65
N ASP A 182 -13.50 -34.18 -10.39
CA ASP A 182 -13.14 -34.78 -9.13
C ASP A 182 -13.13 -33.71 -8.01
N PRO A 183 -13.87 -33.92 -6.90
CA PRO A 183 -14.04 -32.88 -5.88
C PRO A 183 -12.73 -32.42 -5.24
N ALA A 184 -11.71 -33.27 -5.17
CA ALA A 184 -10.42 -32.94 -4.59
C ALA A 184 -9.68 -31.88 -5.43
N THR A 185 -9.61 -32.08 -6.74
CA THR A 185 -8.96 -31.16 -7.68
C THR A 185 -9.79 -29.88 -7.85
N VAL A 186 -11.11 -29.99 -7.93
CA VAL A 186 -12.01 -28.82 -7.95
C VAL A 186 -11.76 -27.92 -6.73
N LYS A 187 -11.71 -28.50 -5.53
CA LYS A 187 -11.39 -27.75 -4.31
C LYS A 187 -9.99 -27.15 -4.32
N LYS A 188 -8.99 -27.85 -4.89
CA LYS A 188 -7.62 -27.35 -5.02
C LYS A 188 -7.58 -26.09 -5.89
N TYR A 189 -8.21 -26.11 -7.06
CA TYR A 189 -8.23 -24.95 -7.94
C TYR A 189 -9.15 -23.84 -7.44
N ALA A 190 -10.27 -24.15 -6.78
CA ALA A 190 -11.10 -23.14 -6.15
C ALA A 190 -10.34 -22.34 -5.07
N ARG A 191 -9.48 -23.01 -4.28
CA ARG A 191 -8.58 -22.34 -3.33
C ARG A 191 -7.57 -21.42 -4.00
N ARG A 192 -7.09 -21.77 -5.20
CA ARG A 192 -6.14 -20.93 -5.93
C ARG A 192 -6.84 -19.75 -6.62
N ALA A 193 -8.02 -19.98 -7.19
CA ALA A 193 -8.83 -18.94 -7.83
C ALA A 193 -9.28 -17.84 -6.86
N GLN A 194 -9.41 -18.15 -5.57
CA GLN A 194 -9.64 -17.14 -4.54
C GLN A 194 -8.55 -16.05 -4.50
N LEU A 195 -7.33 -16.38 -4.95
CA LEU A 195 -6.18 -15.49 -4.99
C LEU A 195 -6.10 -14.68 -6.31
N GLY A 196 -7.07 -14.83 -7.21
CA GLY A 196 -7.08 -14.23 -8.55
C GLY A 196 -6.68 -15.24 -9.63
N GLU A 197 -5.97 -14.76 -10.65
CA GLU A 197 -5.41 -15.62 -11.70
C GLU A 197 -4.40 -16.64 -11.14
N ILE A 198 -4.36 -17.83 -11.73
CA ILE A 198 -3.70 -19.00 -11.14
C ILE A 198 -2.39 -19.26 -11.87
N PHE A 199 -1.23 -19.09 -11.23
CA PHE A 199 0.07 -19.35 -11.89
C PHE A 199 0.76 -20.59 -11.33
N GLU A 200 1.43 -21.38 -12.18
CA GLU A 200 2.43 -22.33 -11.70
C GLU A 200 3.62 -21.58 -11.07
N LEU A 201 4.08 -22.05 -9.92
CA LEU A 201 5.13 -21.40 -9.16
C LEU A 201 6.24 -22.41 -8.89
N ASP A 202 7.46 -22.11 -9.34
CA ASP A 202 8.65 -22.83 -8.92
C ASP A 202 8.96 -22.47 -7.47
N ARG A 203 8.83 -23.47 -6.61
CA ARG A 203 9.07 -23.39 -5.17
C ARG A 203 10.37 -24.07 -4.74
N ALA A 204 11.01 -24.81 -5.64
CA ALA A 204 12.21 -25.58 -5.34
C ALA A 204 13.46 -24.69 -5.34
N THR A 205 13.53 -23.74 -6.29
CA THR A 205 14.75 -22.92 -6.50
C THR A 205 15.10 -22.03 -5.31
N LEU A 206 14.13 -21.36 -4.68
CA LEU A 206 14.38 -20.35 -3.64
C LEU A 206 14.00 -20.77 -2.21
N LYS A 207 13.77 -22.07 -1.96
CA LYS A 207 13.29 -22.59 -0.65
C LYS A 207 12.11 -21.77 -0.11
N PHE A 208 11.04 -21.79 -0.89
CA PHE A 208 9.78 -21.10 -0.61
C PHE A 208 9.23 -21.39 0.79
N ASP A 209 8.74 -20.35 1.48
CA ASP A 209 8.20 -20.45 2.84
C ASP A 209 6.66 -20.53 2.90
N GLY A 210 5.95 -20.22 1.80
CA GLY A 210 4.49 -20.30 1.74
C GLY A 210 3.73 -19.04 2.12
N VAL A 211 4.42 -17.91 2.23
CA VAL A 211 3.85 -16.73 2.87
C VAL A 211 4.10 -15.48 2.03
N PHE A 212 3.05 -14.70 1.76
CA PHE A 212 3.17 -13.49 0.96
C PHE A 212 4.14 -12.45 1.57
N CYS A 213 4.94 -11.85 0.68
CA CYS A 213 5.86 -10.74 0.93
C CYS A 213 5.34 -9.45 0.29
N SER A 214 5.82 -8.29 0.77
CA SER A 214 5.48 -6.99 0.19
C SER A 214 6.43 -6.63 -0.95
N SER A 215 5.91 -5.92 -1.96
CA SER A 215 6.73 -5.36 -3.04
C SER A 215 7.56 -4.15 -2.60
N LEU A 216 8.47 -3.71 -3.48
CA LEU A 216 9.24 -2.47 -3.32
C LEU A 216 8.34 -1.26 -3.06
N ARG A 217 7.15 -1.19 -3.66
CA ARG A 217 6.16 -0.13 -3.40
C ARG A 217 5.80 -0.08 -1.92
N GLY A 218 5.42 -1.21 -1.32
CA GLY A 218 5.04 -1.27 0.09
C GLY A 218 6.19 -0.89 1.03
N TRP A 219 7.39 -1.42 0.77
CA TRP A 219 8.59 -1.08 1.55
C TRP A 219 9.00 0.39 1.44
N PHE A 220 8.94 0.95 0.23
CA PHE A 220 9.22 2.36 -0.01
C PHE A 220 8.22 3.25 0.74
N THR A 221 6.92 2.97 0.62
CA THR A 221 5.86 3.73 1.29
C THR A 221 6.00 3.66 2.81
N PHE A 222 6.18 2.46 3.37
CA PHE A 222 6.38 2.28 4.82
C PHE A 222 7.55 3.11 5.34
N ARG A 223 8.71 2.99 4.69
CA ARG A 223 9.94 3.68 5.08
C ARG A 223 9.77 5.21 5.05
N HIS A 224 9.23 5.75 3.96
CA HIS A 224 9.12 7.21 3.81
C HIS A 224 8.03 7.80 4.70
N ALA A 225 6.92 7.10 4.92
CA ALA A 225 5.90 7.54 5.87
C ALA A 225 6.47 7.61 7.30
N LEU A 226 7.21 6.58 7.71
CA LEU A 226 7.84 6.54 9.04
C LEU A 226 8.90 7.63 9.19
N PHE A 227 9.80 7.79 8.20
CA PHE A 227 10.83 8.82 8.28
C PHE A 227 10.27 10.23 8.19
N ALA A 228 9.23 10.49 7.39
CA ALA A 228 8.58 11.79 7.34
C ALA A 228 8.01 12.17 8.73
N LEU A 229 7.38 11.21 9.42
CA LEU A 229 6.89 11.43 10.78
C LEU A 229 8.04 11.72 11.77
N LEU A 230 9.15 10.98 11.69
CA LEU A 230 10.32 11.24 12.53
C LEU A 230 10.96 12.61 12.23
N PHE A 231 11.05 12.99 10.96
CA PHE A 231 11.56 14.28 10.54
C PHE A 231 10.65 15.44 10.97
N PHE A 232 9.33 15.25 10.99
CA PHE A 232 8.41 16.21 11.56
C PHE A 232 8.76 16.54 13.02
N PHE A 233 8.94 15.52 13.87
CA PHE A 233 9.36 15.76 15.27
C PHE A 233 10.74 16.43 15.38
N ARG A 234 11.69 16.06 14.52
CA ARG A 234 13.00 16.72 14.48
C ARG A 234 12.90 18.18 14.07
N HIS A 235 12.04 18.52 13.12
CA HIS A 235 11.79 19.91 12.72
C HIS A 235 11.27 20.73 13.90
N ILE A 236 10.27 20.23 14.62
CA ILE A 236 9.71 20.87 15.82
C ILE A 236 10.78 21.05 16.90
N TRP A 237 11.56 20.01 17.18
CA TRP A 237 12.64 20.05 18.16
C TRP A 237 13.69 21.11 17.84
N HIS A 238 14.25 21.10 16.62
CA HIS A 238 15.27 22.07 16.22
C HIS A 238 14.71 23.48 16.02
N GLY A 239 13.43 23.60 15.62
CA GLY A 239 12.73 24.87 15.55
C GLY A 239 12.60 25.52 16.93
N ALA A 240 12.15 24.75 17.92
CA ALA A 240 12.05 25.20 19.31
C ALA A 240 13.43 25.61 19.86
N ARG A 241 14.46 24.79 19.68
CA ARG A 241 15.85 25.10 20.11
C ARG A 241 16.41 26.36 19.44
N THR A 242 16.07 26.60 18.19
CA THR A 242 16.51 27.80 17.46
C THR A 242 15.88 29.06 18.04
N LEU A 243 14.56 29.02 18.32
CA LEU A 243 13.81 30.19 18.77
C LEU A 243 14.03 30.50 20.26
N PHE A 244 14.04 29.46 21.10
CA PHE A 244 14.15 29.50 22.56
C PHE A 244 15.57 29.18 23.05
N ARG A 245 16.59 29.53 22.27
CA ARG A 245 18.00 29.25 22.60
C ARG A 245 18.43 29.92 23.89
N ASP A 246 17.91 31.11 24.15
CA ASP A 246 18.16 31.94 25.33
C ASP A 246 17.74 31.26 26.63
N VAL A 247 16.63 30.52 26.61
CA VAL A 247 16.10 29.81 27.80
C VAL A 247 16.39 28.30 27.80
N PHE A 248 17.24 27.82 26.90
CA PHE A 248 17.49 26.38 26.74
C PHE A 248 18.11 25.73 27.99
N ALA A 249 18.89 26.49 28.78
CA ALA A 249 19.54 26.02 30.01
C ALA A 249 18.73 26.34 31.29
N GLY A 250 17.54 26.92 31.16
CA GLY A 250 16.73 27.41 32.28
C GLY A 250 16.16 28.81 32.00
N ILE A 251 15.13 29.19 32.75
CA ILE A 251 14.56 30.53 32.72
C ILE A 251 15.36 31.48 33.64
N ASP A 252 15.16 32.78 33.45
CA ASP A 252 15.68 33.80 34.36
C ASP A 252 15.10 33.58 35.77
N PRO A 253 15.93 33.45 36.82
CA PRO A 253 15.44 33.31 38.19
C PRO A 253 14.62 34.52 38.68
N ASP A 254 14.76 35.70 38.07
CA ASP A 254 14.10 36.95 38.50
C ASP A 254 12.84 37.31 37.67
N LEU A 255 12.16 36.32 37.06
CA LEU A 255 11.08 36.54 36.08
C LEU A 255 9.70 36.93 36.68
N ASP A 256 9.55 36.90 38.00
CA ASP A 256 8.25 36.85 38.72
C ASP A 256 7.23 37.94 38.31
N ALA A 257 7.66 39.20 38.18
CA ALA A 257 6.73 40.29 37.90
C ALA A 257 6.08 40.18 36.50
N GLN A 258 6.72 39.52 35.52
CA GLN A 258 6.25 39.47 34.13
C GLN A 258 5.14 38.43 33.88
N VAL A 259 4.95 37.49 34.82
CA VAL A 259 3.95 36.41 34.70
C VAL A 259 2.68 36.68 35.52
N GLU A 260 2.65 37.77 36.29
CA GLU A 260 1.48 38.17 37.08
C GLU A 260 0.30 38.59 36.19
N PHE A 261 -0.90 38.10 36.55
CA PHE A 261 -2.12 38.42 35.83
C PHE A 261 -2.44 39.92 35.90
N GLY A 262 -2.54 40.56 34.73
CA GLY A 262 -2.96 41.95 34.63
C GLY A 262 -1.91 43.00 34.99
N ALA A 263 -0.65 42.62 35.23
CA ALA A 263 0.43 43.58 35.53
C ALA A 263 0.80 44.48 34.33
N PHE A 264 0.64 43.98 33.10
CA PHE A 264 0.97 44.69 31.86
C PHE A 264 -0.24 44.77 30.91
N GLN A 265 -0.26 45.75 30.02
CA GLN A 265 -1.24 45.84 28.93
C GLN A 265 -0.93 44.83 27.81
N LYS A 266 0.34 44.47 27.63
CA LYS A 266 0.81 43.47 26.66
C LYS A 266 1.75 42.47 27.32
N LEU A 267 1.48 41.18 27.12
CA LEU A 267 2.29 40.10 27.70
C LEU A 267 3.73 40.11 27.15
N GLY A 268 4.71 39.97 28.05
CA GLY A 268 6.15 39.95 27.69
C GLY A 268 6.73 41.31 27.28
N ASP A 269 6.05 42.42 27.57
CA ASP A 269 6.51 43.78 27.24
C ASP A 269 6.51 44.70 28.49
N PRO A 270 7.68 44.83 29.16
CA PRO A 270 7.82 45.64 30.37
C PRO A 270 7.48 47.13 30.19
N THR A 271 7.51 47.65 28.96
CA THR A 271 7.21 49.05 28.67
C THR A 271 5.71 49.38 28.78
N THR A 272 4.87 48.35 28.93
CA THR A 272 3.41 48.47 28.94
C THR A 272 2.78 48.24 30.31
N ARG A 273 3.53 48.50 31.40
CA ARG A 273 3.04 48.30 32.77
C ARG A 273 1.76 49.10 33.02
N ARG A 274 0.73 48.47 33.58
CA ARG A 274 -0.50 49.18 33.93
C ARG A 274 -0.21 50.16 35.07
N GLN A 275 -0.72 51.39 34.94
CA GLN A 275 -0.73 52.34 36.05
C GLN A 275 -1.81 51.88 37.04
N VAL A 276 -1.46 51.81 38.32
CA VAL A 276 -2.43 51.57 39.40
C VAL A 276 -3.30 52.82 39.48
N VAL A 277 -4.61 52.64 39.31
CA VAL A 277 -5.63 53.66 39.63
C VAL A 277 -5.97 53.53 41.10
#